data_AF-A0A7Y0CWY6-F1
#
_entry.id   AF-A0A7Y0CWY6-F1
#
_cell.length_a   1.000
_cell.length_b   1.000
_cell.length_c   1.000
_cell.angle_alpha   90.00
_cell.angle_beta   90.00
_cell.angle_gamma   90.00
#
_symmetry.space_group_name_H-M   'P 1'
#
loop_
_entity.id
_entity.type
_entity.pdbx_description
1 polymer ?
#
loop_
_entity_poly.entity_id
_entity_poly.type
_entity_poly.pdbx_seq_one_letter_code
_entity_poly.pdbx_strand_id
1 'polypeptide(L)'
;MSTTAYSLVQLSALPGVSEATDAAREACTQLRWHQALRRRIPAAAAESRVRGARASAALDGAEMDVAVVRDLMRGAAAWSQNPDPVEAVLKGAVQATAETEHILAMVVAAPSQALARVHLGAAGHLLPEAQVGRPRRAGETSREFSDLGPAPDEDVVRQRLSGIVELLLCAKDAPAVVVAALVHAEIATVRPFVRGNGLVARAIERAVIQASGLDPTGVAVTEVGHGAGGVAAYVGALAAYGSGSPQGVALWIKHCAKAIVAGAQEGGRIADAVLVGRLT
;
A
#
# COMPACT_ATOMS: atom_id res chain seq x y z
N MET A 1 20.37 -6.83 -18.04
CA MET A 1 19.10 -6.56 -17.32
C MET A 1 18.37 -7.89 -17.17
N SER A 2 17.85 -8.21 -15.98
CA SER A 2 16.98 -9.40 -15.80
C SER A 2 15.77 -9.32 -16.75
N THR A 3 15.24 -10.46 -17.21
CA THR A 3 14.02 -10.54 -18.03
C THR A 3 12.87 -9.73 -17.40
N THR A 4 12.73 -9.79 -16.08
CA THR A 4 11.72 -9.03 -15.31
C THR A 4 11.92 -7.52 -15.46
N ALA A 5 13.15 -7.02 -15.34
CA ALA A 5 13.45 -5.59 -15.51
C ALA A 5 13.12 -5.10 -16.93
N TYR A 6 13.38 -5.93 -17.94
CA TYR A 6 12.99 -5.60 -19.33
C TYR A 6 11.47 -5.52 -19.49
N SER A 7 10.72 -6.47 -18.94
CA SER A 7 9.24 -6.45 -18.95
C SER A 7 8.67 -5.21 -18.26
N LEU A 8 9.26 -4.78 -17.14
CA LEU A 8 8.84 -3.56 -16.43
C LEU A 8 9.02 -2.29 -17.28
N VAL A 9 10.09 -2.22 -18.07
CA VAL A 9 10.30 -1.12 -19.02
C VAL A 9 9.23 -1.16 -20.13
N GLN A 10 8.89 -2.33 -20.66
CA GLN A 10 7.83 -2.46 -21.67
C GLN A 10 6.46 -2.00 -21.15
N LEU A 11 6.12 -2.30 -19.89
CA LEU A 11 4.89 -1.82 -19.27
C LEU A 11 4.83 -0.29 -19.16
N SER A 12 5.98 0.37 -19.04
CA SER A 12 6.06 1.84 -19.02
C SER A 12 5.71 2.48 -20.36
N ALA A 13 5.84 1.72 -21.46
CA ALA A 13 5.51 2.16 -22.81
C ALA A 13 4.02 1.97 -23.18
N LEU A 14 3.21 1.39 -22.29
CA LEU A 14 1.78 1.24 -22.54
C LEU A 14 1.08 2.62 -22.65
N PRO A 15 -0.02 2.74 -23.42
CA PRO A 15 -0.67 4.03 -23.69
C PRO A 15 -1.04 4.83 -22.43
N GLY A 16 -0.43 6.01 -22.31
CA GLY A 16 -0.63 6.97 -21.22
C GLY A 16 0.07 6.60 -19.90
N VAL A 17 0.83 5.51 -19.84
CA VAL A 17 1.55 5.11 -18.61
C VAL A 17 2.70 6.07 -18.33
N SER A 18 3.58 6.34 -19.30
CA SER A 18 4.71 7.25 -19.11
C SER A 18 4.27 8.60 -18.54
N GLU A 19 3.30 9.26 -19.20
CA GLU A 19 2.75 10.55 -18.77
C GLU A 19 2.24 10.51 -17.32
N ALA A 20 1.47 9.48 -16.95
CA ALA A 20 0.95 9.34 -15.60
C ALA A 20 2.08 9.12 -14.58
N THR A 21 3.06 8.27 -14.90
CA THR A 21 4.21 8.02 -14.01
C THR A 21 5.12 9.24 -13.85
N ASP A 22 5.25 10.06 -14.89
CA ASP A 22 6.02 11.30 -14.84
C ASP A 22 5.33 12.34 -13.97
N ALA A 23 4.00 12.47 -14.06
CA ALA A 23 3.20 13.32 -13.18
C ALA A 23 3.33 12.90 -11.70
N ALA A 24 3.34 11.59 -11.42
CA ALA A 24 3.58 11.07 -10.07
C ALA A 24 4.98 11.43 -9.56
N ARG A 25 6.01 11.28 -10.40
CA ARG A 25 7.40 11.65 -10.06
C ARG A 25 7.53 13.15 -9.79
N GLU A 26 6.88 13.98 -10.60
CA GLU A 26 6.88 15.43 -10.43
C GLU A 26 6.21 15.83 -9.11
N ALA A 27 5.03 15.29 -8.81
CA ALA A 27 4.31 15.57 -7.57
C ALA A 27 5.12 15.18 -6.31
N CYS A 28 5.74 13.99 -6.30
CA CYS A 28 6.62 13.57 -5.21
C CYS A 28 7.88 14.45 -5.11
N THR A 29 8.43 14.91 -6.24
CA THR A 29 9.56 15.83 -6.26
C THR A 29 9.19 17.17 -5.64
N GLN A 30 8.04 17.74 -6.02
CA GLN A 30 7.53 18.98 -5.43
C GLN A 30 7.32 18.84 -3.91
N LEU A 31 6.72 17.72 -3.47
CA LEU A 31 6.55 17.43 -2.05
C LEU A 31 7.89 17.36 -1.32
N ARG A 32 8.86 16.61 -1.86
CA ARG A 32 10.21 16.47 -1.25
C ARG A 32 10.88 17.82 -0.99
N TRP A 33 10.66 18.80 -1.86
CA TRP A 33 11.24 20.15 -1.73
C TRP A 33 10.39 21.13 -0.91
N HIS A 34 9.27 20.68 -0.35
CA HIS A 34 8.43 21.49 0.52
C HIS A 34 9.21 22.01 1.73
N GLN A 35 9.10 23.30 2.03
CA GLN A 35 9.94 23.98 3.03
C GLN A 35 9.88 23.34 4.43
N ALA A 36 8.72 22.83 4.83
CA ALA A 36 8.54 22.17 6.13
C ALA A 36 9.41 20.91 6.26
N LEU A 37 9.59 20.17 5.17
CA LEU A 37 10.32 18.91 5.14
C LEU A 37 11.85 19.11 5.23
N ARG A 38 12.36 20.35 5.28
CA ARG A 38 13.77 20.59 5.62
C ARG A 38 14.10 20.23 7.07
N ARG A 39 13.12 20.33 7.98
CA ARG A 39 13.33 20.16 9.43
C ARG A 39 12.24 19.34 10.12
N ARG A 40 11.14 19.03 9.44
CA ARG A 40 9.95 18.42 10.05
C ARG A 40 9.54 17.10 9.41
N ILE A 41 10.44 16.41 8.69
CA ILE A 41 10.15 15.09 8.09
C ILE A 41 9.58 14.11 9.13
N PRO A 42 10.18 13.91 10.33
CA PRO A 42 9.65 12.92 11.26
C PRO A 42 8.20 13.21 11.68
N ALA A 43 7.86 14.47 11.93
CA ALA A 43 6.51 14.88 12.30
C ALA A 43 5.52 14.72 11.13
N ALA A 44 5.92 15.12 9.91
CA ALA A 44 5.08 14.96 8.73
C ALA A 44 4.88 13.49 8.35
N ALA A 45 5.91 12.65 8.45
CA ALA A 45 5.82 11.22 8.18
C ALA A 45 4.98 10.49 9.22
N ALA A 46 5.04 10.90 10.50
CA ALA A 46 4.16 10.37 11.54
C ALA A 46 2.68 10.69 11.26
N GLU A 47 2.35 11.94 10.93
CA GLU A 47 0.99 12.33 10.56
C GLU A 47 0.54 11.68 9.24
N SER A 48 1.46 11.50 8.29
CA SER A 48 1.21 10.78 7.04
C SER A 48 0.78 9.33 7.29
N ARG A 49 1.39 8.66 8.27
CA ARG A 49 0.98 7.31 8.69
C ARG A 49 -0.39 7.30 9.39
N VAL A 50 -0.74 8.32 10.17
CA VAL A 50 -2.09 8.47 10.76
C VAL A 50 -3.15 8.52 9.66
N ARG A 51 -2.95 9.40 8.68
CA ARG A 51 -3.90 9.54 7.56
C ARG A 51 -3.91 8.32 6.64
N GLY A 52 -2.75 7.70 6.44
CA GLY A 52 -2.60 6.45 5.70
C GLY A 52 -3.36 5.30 6.34
N ALA A 53 -3.23 5.10 7.66
CA ALA A 53 -3.96 4.08 8.41
C ALA A 53 -5.47 4.29 8.33
N ARG A 54 -5.93 5.54 8.53
CA ARG A 54 -7.35 5.90 8.39
C ARG A 54 -7.89 5.60 6.99
N ALA A 55 -7.19 6.05 5.95
CA ALA A 55 -7.62 5.83 4.56
C ALA A 55 -7.58 4.34 4.17
N SER A 56 -6.57 3.61 4.65
CA SER A 56 -6.45 2.17 4.45
C SER A 56 -7.59 1.40 5.11
N ALA A 57 -8.02 1.80 6.32
CA ALA A 57 -9.19 1.24 6.99
C ALA A 57 -10.49 1.56 6.23
N ALA A 58 -10.64 2.81 5.77
CA ALA A 58 -11.83 3.24 5.02
C ALA A 58 -11.99 2.48 3.69
N LEU A 59 -10.89 2.16 3.00
CA LEU A 59 -10.91 1.33 1.79
C LEU A 59 -11.41 -0.11 2.05
N ASP A 60 -11.32 -0.59 3.29
CA ASP A 60 -11.86 -1.89 3.74
C ASP A 60 -13.18 -1.72 4.51
N GLY A 61 -13.84 -0.56 4.41
CA GLY A 61 -15.16 -0.28 4.97
C GLY A 61 -15.19 0.20 6.42
N ALA A 62 -14.03 0.47 7.03
CA ALA A 62 -13.93 0.98 8.40
C ALA A 62 -13.58 2.47 8.41
N GLU A 63 -14.60 3.32 8.34
CA GLU A 63 -14.44 4.77 8.45
C GLU A 63 -14.34 5.22 9.91
N MET A 64 -13.36 6.08 10.20
CA MET A 64 -13.12 6.62 11.55
C MET A 64 -12.65 8.07 11.47
N ASP A 65 -12.86 8.83 12.54
CA ASP A 65 -12.28 10.18 12.68
C ASP A 65 -10.75 10.10 12.79
N VAL A 66 -10.04 11.03 12.14
CA VAL A 66 -8.58 11.06 12.13
C VAL A 66 -7.99 11.27 13.53
N ALA A 67 -8.66 12.00 14.42
CA ALA A 67 -8.25 12.19 15.79
C ALA A 67 -8.26 10.88 16.59
N VAL A 68 -9.26 10.02 16.37
CA VAL A 68 -9.32 8.69 16.99
C VAL A 68 -8.17 7.81 16.49
N VAL A 69 -7.91 7.79 15.17
CA VAL A 69 -6.78 7.04 14.61
C VAL A 69 -5.45 7.57 15.14
N ARG A 70 -5.31 8.89 15.28
CA ARG A 70 -4.13 9.52 15.87
C ARG A 70 -3.90 9.09 17.31
N ASP A 71 -4.96 9.05 18.12
CA ASP A 71 -4.90 8.60 19.51
C ASP A 71 -4.51 7.14 19.63
N LEU A 72 -5.02 6.27 18.75
CA LEU A 72 -4.62 4.86 18.69
C LEU A 72 -3.16 4.70 18.27
N MET A 73 -2.72 5.42 17.22
CA MET A 73 -1.34 5.33 16.73
C MET A 73 -0.29 5.85 17.72
N ARG A 74 -0.64 6.85 18.54
CA ARG A 74 0.25 7.36 19.60
C ARG A 74 0.10 6.63 20.94
N GLY A 75 -0.77 5.61 21.02
CA GLY A 75 -1.04 4.85 22.23
C GLY A 75 -1.80 5.62 23.32
N ALA A 76 -2.47 6.72 22.97
CA ALA A 76 -3.31 7.50 23.88
C ALA A 76 -4.72 6.92 24.04
N ALA A 77 -5.14 6.05 23.13
CA ALA A 77 -6.37 5.26 23.22
C ALA A 77 -6.04 3.77 23.28
N ALA A 78 -6.83 3.02 24.04
CA ALA A 78 -6.75 1.57 24.12
C ALA A 78 -7.77 0.91 23.20
N TRP A 79 -7.42 -0.26 22.66
CA TRP A 79 -8.35 -1.12 21.95
C TRP A 79 -9.34 -1.74 22.93
N SER A 80 -10.59 -1.91 22.49
CA SER A 80 -11.58 -2.65 23.26
C SER A 80 -11.17 -4.14 23.39
N GLN A 81 -11.64 -4.79 24.45
CA GLN A 81 -11.37 -6.22 24.67
C GLN A 81 -12.09 -7.10 23.64
N ASN A 82 -13.28 -6.66 23.20
CA ASN A 82 -14.11 -7.35 22.21
C ASN A 82 -14.41 -6.39 21.05
N PRO A 83 -13.45 -6.17 20.14
CA PRO A 83 -13.62 -5.23 19.05
C PRO A 83 -14.72 -5.70 18.11
N ASP A 84 -15.58 -4.77 17.71
CA ASP A 84 -16.51 -5.00 16.62
C ASP A 84 -15.75 -5.14 15.28
N PRO A 85 -16.43 -5.54 14.18
CA PRO A 85 -15.76 -5.69 12.89
C PRO A 85 -15.06 -4.42 12.36
N VAL A 86 -15.56 -3.23 12.68
CA VAL A 86 -14.97 -1.94 12.24
C VAL A 86 -13.69 -1.67 13.02
N GLU A 87 -13.71 -1.80 14.34
CA GLU A 87 -12.53 -1.64 15.19
C GLU A 87 -11.47 -2.69 14.86
N ALA A 88 -11.89 -3.92 14.54
CA ALA A 88 -11.00 -4.99 14.09
C ALA A 88 -10.25 -4.62 12.80
N VAL A 89 -10.91 -4.07 11.79
CA VAL A 89 -10.26 -3.60 10.55
C VAL A 89 -9.35 -2.41 10.85
N LEU A 90 -9.81 -1.44 11.64
CA LEU A 90 -9.02 -0.28 12.03
C LEU A 90 -7.73 -0.68 12.76
N LYS A 91 -7.78 -1.66 13.65
CA LYS A 91 -6.62 -2.21 14.34
C LYS A 91 -5.60 -2.79 13.36
N GLY A 92 -6.06 -3.58 12.40
CA GLY A 92 -5.22 -4.11 11.33
C GLY A 92 -4.55 -3.00 10.52
N ALA A 93 -5.31 -1.98 10.13
CA ALA A 93 -4.80 -0.85 9.35
C ALA A 93 -3.76 -0.04 10.12
N VAL A 94 -4.03 0.28 11.39
CA VAL A 94 -3.08 0.98 12.27
C VAL A 94 -1.79 0.19 12.43
N GLN A 95 -1.88 -1.11 12.72
CA GLN A 95 -0.71 -1.94 12.95
C GLN A 95 0.10 -2.18 11.67
N ALA A 96 -0.56 -2.46 10.54
CA ALA A 96 0.11 -2.65 9.25
C ALA A 96 0.79 -1.36 8.76
N THR A 97 0.14 -0.20 8.89
CA THR A 97 0.73 1.10 8.51
C THR A 97 1.84 1.53 9.47
N ALA A 98 1.73 1.25 10.77
CA ALA A 98 2.83 1.52 11.71
C ALA A 98 4.08 0.69 11.35
N GLU A 99 3.88 -0.56 10.93
CA GLU A 99 4.95 -1.50 10.61
C GLU A 99 5.80 -1.07 9.40
N THR A 100 5.29 -0.20 8.51
CA THR A 100 6.04 0.28 7.34
C THR A 100 7.35 1.00 7.71
N GLU A 101 7.42 1.61 8.90
CA GLU A 101 8.64 2.24 9.42
C GLU A 101 9.76 1.21 9.66
N HIS A 102 9.41 -0.01 10.05
CA HIS A 102 10.36 -1.06 10.41
C HIS A 102 10.77 -1.96 9.24
N ILE A 103 9.98 -1.96 8.15
CA ILE A 103 10.20 -2.86 7.01
C ILE A 103 10.87 -2.19 5.80
N LEU A 104 11.20 -0.90 5.87
CA LEU A 104 11.73 -0.15 4.72
C LEU A 104 12.96 -0.80 4.07
N ALA A 105 13.97 -1.17 4.87
CA ALA A 105 15.15 -1.88 4.36
C ALA A 105 14.83 -3.35 4.01
N MET A 106 13.87 -3.95 4.73
CA MET A 106 13.50 -5.35 4.61
C MET A 106 12.73 -5.63 3.31
N VAL A 107 11.97 -4.67 2.80
CA VAL A 107 11.14 -4.85 1.60
C VAL A 107 11.97 -5.26 0.37
N VAL A 108 13.24 -4.84 0.33
CA VAL A 108 14.21 -5.22 -0.73
C VAL A 108 15.22 -6.29 -0.28
N ALA A 109 15.56 -6.36 1.02
CA ALA A 109 16.58 -7.29 1.50
C ALA A 109 16.01 -8.67 1.89
N ALA A 110 14.79 -8.71 2.42
CA ALA A 110 14.08 -9.92 2.81
C ALA A 110 12.56 -9.77 2.55
N PRO A 111 12.13 -9.71 1.27
CA PRO A 111 10.75 -9.40 0.90
C PRO A 111 9.71 -10.30 1.57
N SER A 112 9.98 -11.61 1.65
CA SER A 112 9.09 -12.57 2.33
C SER A 112 8.91 -12.28 3.81
N GLN A 113 9.96 -11.82 4.50
CA GLN A 113 9.89 -11.43 5.90
C GLN A 113 9.12 -10.12 6.08
N ALA A 114 9.29 -9.16 5.17
CA ALA A 114 8.52 -7.91 5.17
C ALA A 114 7.02 -8.20 5.02
N LEU A 115 6.64 -9.06 4.06
CA LEU A 115 5.26 -9.50 3.86
C LEU A 115 4.69 -10.18 5.11
N ALA A 116 5.45 -11.08 5.73
CA ALA A 116 5.03 -11.78 6.95
C ALA A 116 4.78 -10.81 8.12
N ARG A 117 5.67 -9.83 8.33
CA ARG A 117 5.55 -8.83 9.41
C ARG A 117 4.37 -7.90 9.21
N VAL A 118 4.16 -7.41 7.98
CA VAL A 118 2.99 -6.57 7.67
C VAL A 118 1.70 -7.36 7.84
N HIS A 119 1.67 -8.63 7.40
CA HIS A 119 0.50 -9.49 7.59
C HIS A 119 0.20 -9.76 9.07
N LEU A 120 1.23 -9.95 9.91
CA LEU A 120 1.06 -10.06 11.36
C LEU A 120 0.34 -8.82 11.92
N GLY A 121 0.74 -7.61 11.51
CA GLY A 121 0.04 -6.39 11.91
C GLY A 121 -1.38 -6.30 11.32
N ALA A 122 -1.56 -6.66 10.05
CA ALA A 122 -2.85 -6.53 9.37
C ALA A 122 -3.94 -7.47 9.92
N ALA A 123 -3.59 -8.70 10.27
CA ALA A 123 -4.57 -9.75 10.56
C ALA A 123 -4.20 -10.69 11.71
N GLY A 124 -3.09 -10.47 12.42
CA GLY A 124 -2.65 -11.35 13.51
C GLY A 124 -3.66 -11.48 14.65
N HIS A 125 -4.44 -10.42 14.92
CA HIS A 125 -5.51 -10.44 15.92
C HIS A 125 -6.81 -11.09 15.42
N LEU A 126 -6.89 -11.49 14.15
CA LEU A 126 -8.08 -12.03 13.50
C LEU A 126 -7.96 -13.51 13.14
N LEU A 127 -6.76 -14.06 13.21
CA LEU A 127 -6.44 -15.38 12.70
C LEU A 127 -5.81 -16.25 13.80
N PRO A 128 -6.02 -17.57 13.76
CA PRO A 128 -5.20 -18.51 14.53
C PRO A 128 -3.72 -18.34 14.19
N GLU A 129 -2.84 -18.51 15.18
CA GLU A 129 -1.38 -18.37 15.02
C GLU A 129 -0.83 -19.15 13.82
N ALA A 130 -1.34 -20.36 13.60
CA ALA A 130 -0.95 -21.23 12.50
C ALA A 130 -1.22 -20.65 11.10
N GLN A 131 -2.00 -19.56 10.96
CA GLN A 131 -2.32 -18.88 9.69
C GLN A 131 -1.60 -17.53 9.53
N VAL A 132 -0.91 -17.05 10.56
CA VAL A 132 -0.32 -15.71 10.56
C VAL A 132 1.08 -15.71 9.93
N GLY A 133 1.32 -14.75 9.03
CA GLY A 133 2.65 -14.44 8.50
C GLY A 133 3.11 -15.40 7.41
N ARG A 134 2.19 -16.20 6.86
CA ARG A 134 2.48 -17.15 5.78
C ARG A 134 1.39 -17.15 4.71
N PRO A 135 1.71 -17.60 3.49
CA PRO A 135 0.70 -17.82 2.48
C PRO A 135 -0.33 -18.88 2.92
N ARG A 136 -1.56 -18.75 2.43
CA ARG A 136 -2.62 -19.72 2.61
C ARG A 136 -2.31 -21.04 1.89
N ARG A 137 -2.79 -22.15 2.47
CA ARG A 137 -2.57 -23.54 2.03
C ARG A 137 -3.83 -24.13 1.40
N ALA A 138 -3.74 -25.33 0.83
CA ALA A 138 -4.89 -26.08 0.34
C ALA A 138 -6.00 -26.16 1.40
N GLY A 139 -7.23 -25.87 0.97
CA GLY A 139 -8.41 -25.79 1.85
C GLY A 139 -8.60 -24.44 2.55
N GLU A 140 -7.62 -23.53 2.51
CA GLU A 140 -7.76 -22.16 3.00
C GLU A 140 -8.12 -21.21 1.86
N THR A 141 -9.11 -20.34 2.08
CA THR A 141 -9.55 -19.33 1.10
C THR A 141 -9.62 -17.94 1.72
N SER A 142 -9.56 -16.91 0.87
CA SER A 142 -9.81 -15.52 1.25
C SER A 142 -11.15 -15.07 0.68
N ARG A 143 -11.94 -14.38 1.51
CA ARG A 143 -13.22 -13.76 1.09
C ARG A 143 -13.06 -12.29 0.69
N GLU A 144 -11.86 -11.75 0.82
CA GLU A 144 -11.58 -10.36 0.46
C GLU A 144 -11.61 -10.18 -1.05
N PHE A 145 -11.96 -8.97 -1.48
CA PHE A 145 -12.04 -8.62 -2.90
C PHE A 145 -12.91 -9.58 -3.72
N SER A 146 -14.07 -9.98 -3.20
CA SER A 146 -14.99 -10.89 -3.88
C SER A 146 -15.39 -10.43 -5.28
N ASP A 147 -15.40 -9.11 -5.52
CA ASP A 147 -15.70 -8.50 -6.82
C ASP A 147 -14.65 -8.81 -7.90
N LEU A 148 -13.45 -9.27 -7.50
CA LEU A 148 -12.39 -9.73 -8.41
C LEU A 148 -12.58 -11.20 -8.82
N GLY A 149 -13.64 -11.86 -8.36
CA GLY A 149 -13.88 -13.29 -8.54
C GLY A 149 -13.22 -14.14 -7.45
N PRO A 150 -13.27 -15.48 -7.60
CA PRO A 150 -12.74 -16.40 -6.61
C PRO A 150 -11.23 -16.21 -6.39
N ALA A 151 -10.78 -16.38 -5.14
CA ALA A 151 -9.35 -16.37 -4.84
C ALA A 151 -8.66 -17.55 -5.58
N PRO A 152 -7.47 -17.34 -6.18
CA PRO A 152 -6.75 -18.40 -6.90
C PRO A 152 -6.43 -19.64 -6.04
N ASP A 153 -6.14 -20.78 -6.63
CA ASP A 153 -5.73 -21.97 -5.87
C ASP A 153 -4.28 -21.85 -5.33
N GLU A 154 -3.91 -22.73 -4.39
CA GLU A 154 -2.60 -22.68 -3.70
C GLU A 154 -1.41 -22.66 -4.67
N ASP A 155 -1.45 -23.47 -5.73
CA ASP A 155 -0.35 -23.55 -6.70
C ASP A 155 -0.13 -22.20 -7.42
N VAL A 156 -1.22 -21.53 -7.78
CA VAL A 156 -1.19 -20.19 -8.37
C VAL A 156 -0.66 -19.17 -7.36
N VAL A 157 -1.09 -19.25 -6.09
CA VAL A 157 -0.57 -18.38 -5.02
C VAL A 157 0.94 -18.53 -4.88
N ARG A 158 1.44 -19.77 -4.82
CA ARG A 158 2.88 -20.05 -4.69
C ARG A 158 3.67 -19.47 -5.85
N GLN A 159 3.21 -19.70 -7.09
CA GLN A 159 3.86 -19.19 -8.29
C GLN A 159 3.88 -17.65 -8.31
N ARG A 160 2.74 -17.02 -8.05
CA ARG A 160 2.60 -15.55 -8.12
C ARG A 160 3.32 -14.85 -6.98
N LEU A 161 3.41 -15.45 -5.80
CA LEU A 161 4.18 -14.91 -4.68
C LEU A 161 5.67 -14.82 -4.98
N SER A 162 6.24 -15.82 -5.69
CA SER A 162 7.62 -15.72 -6.18
C SER A 162 7.81 -14.51 -7.10
N GLY A 163 6.84 -14.24 -7.98
CA GLY A 163 6.83 -13.05 -8.83
C GLY A 163 6.76 -11.73 -8.03
N ILE A 164 5.96 -11.68 -6.96
CA ILE A 164 5.93 -10.52 -6.05
C ILE A 164 7.31 -10.28 -5.42
N VAL A 165 7.97 -11.34 -4.96
CA VAL A 165 9.32 -11.24 -4.38
C VAL A 165 10.32 -10.73 -5.42
N GLU A 166 10.26 -11.22 -6.67
CA GLU A 166 11.12 -10.74 -7.76
C GLU A 166 10.90 -9.25 -8.06
N LEU A 167 9.65 -8.79 -8.10
CA LEU A 167 9.31 -7.37 -8.27
C LEU A 167 9.91 -6.51 -7.15
N LEU A 168 9.78 -6.97 -5.90
CA LEU A 168 10.31 -6.28 -4.73
C LEU A 168 11.84 -6.18 -4.75
N LEU A 169 12.52 -7.25 -5.17
CA LEU A 169 13.98 -7.24 -5.34
C LEU A 169 14.45 -6.25 -6.42
N CYS A 170 13.62 -5.97 -7.43
CA CYS A 170 13.93 -5.03 -8.51
C CYS A 170 13.56 -3.57 -8.19
N ALA A 171 12.97 -3.27 -7.02
CA ALA A 171 12.34 -1.98 -6.74
C ALA A 171 13.27 -0.76 -6.83
N LYS A 172 14.59 -0.93 -6.67
CA LYS A 172 15.58 0.15 -6.76
C LYS A 172 16.05 0.45 -8.19
N ASP A 173 15.95 -0.53 -9.08
CA ASP A 173 16.58 -0.49 -10.41
C ASP A 173 15.55 -0.45 -11.56
N ALA A 174 14.27 -0.28 -11.22
CA ALA A 174 13.15 -0.31 -12.15
C ALA A 174 12.20 0.89 -11.96
N PRO A 175 11.29 1.17 -12.92
CA PRO A 175 10.35 2.29 -12.81
C PRO A 175 9.48 2.18 -11.54
N ALA A 176 9.77 3.00 -10.54
CA ALA A 176 9.22 2.90 -9.18
C ALA A 176 7.69 2.79 -9.14
N VAL A 177 6.99 3.65 -9.89
CA VAL A 177 5.51 3.66 -9.94
C VAL A 177 4.97 2.35 -10.51
N VAL A 178 5.62 1.79 -11.52
CA VAL A 178 5.21 0.52 -12.13
C VAL A 178 5.42 -0.63 -11.16
N VAL A 179 6.57 -0.69 -10.49
CA VAL A 179 6.85 -1.74 -9.49
C VAL A 179 5.85 -1.67 -8.33
N ALA A 180 5.65 -0.48 -7.76
CA ALA A 180 4.70 -0.25 -6.67
C ALA A 180 3.28 -0.69 -7.06
N ALA A 181 2.82 -0.29 -8.25
CA ALA A 181 1.52 -0.68 -8.79
C ALA A 181 1.39 -2.21 -8.95
N LEU A 182 2.37 -2.87 -9.56
CA LEU A 182 2.31 -4.32 -9.77
C LEU A 182 2.33 -5.08 -8.46
N VAL A 183 3.21 -4.72 -7.52
CA VAL A 183 3.26 -5.37 -6.20
C VAL A 183 1.92 -5.25 -5.47
N HIS A 184 1.32 -4.05 -5.48
CA HIS A 184 0.00 -3.84 -4.90
C HIS A 184 -1.05 -4.76 -5.54
N ALA A 185 -1.19 -4.71 -6.86
CA ALA A 185 -2.22 -5.48 -7.55
C ALA A 185 -2.00 -6.99 -7.45
N GLU A 186 -0.77 -7.46 -7.51
CA GLU A 186 -0.45 -8.88 -7.30
C GLU A 186 -0.87 -9.34 -5.90
N ILE A 187 -0.54 -8.60 -4.84
CA ILE A 187 -1.00 -8.96 -3.48
C ILE A 187 -2.54 -8.97 -3.41
N ALA A 188 -3.19 -7.93 -3.94
CA ALA A 188 -4.65 -7.78 -3.87
C ALA A 188 -5.42 -8.83 -4.70
N THR A 189 -4.90 -9.24 -5.86
CA THR A 189 -5.56 -10.21 -6.74
C THR A 189 -5.26 -11.66 -6.37
N VAL A 190 -4.00 -11.97 -6.04
CA VAL A 190 -3.56 -13.31 -5.62
C VAL A 190 -4.15 -13.68 -4.26
N ARG A 191 -4.33 -12.68 -3.39
CA ARG A 191 -4.81 -12.85 -2.02
C ARG A 191 -4.02 -13.93 -1.29
N PRO A 192 -2.69 -13.75 -1.13
CA PRO A 192 -1.83 -14.79 -0.60
C PRO A 192 -2.17 -15.17 0.85
N PHE A 193 -2.88 -14.32 1.59
CA PHE A 193 -3.26 -14.56 2.97
C PHE A 193 -4.75 -14.85 3.13
N VAL A 194 -5.13 -15.52 4.21
CA VAL A 194 -6.56 -15.80 4.53
C VAL A 194 -7.34 -14.50 4.76
N ARG A 195 -6.70 -13.50 5.37
CA ARG A 195 -7.24 -12.14 5.62
C ARG A 195 -6.11 -11.10 5.59
N GLY A 196 -6.46 -9.82 5.48
CA GLY A 196 -5.55 -8.67 5.54
C GLY A 196 -4.88 -8.31 4.21
N ASN A 197 -5.29 -8.88 3.07
CA ASN A 197 -4.58 -8.71 1.81
C ASN A 197 -4.60 -7.25 1.31
N GLY A 198 -5.71 -6.53 1.48
CA GLY A 198 -5.82 -5.12 1.09
C GLY A 198 -4.91 -4.23 1.92
N LEU A 199 -4.90 -4.42 3.23
CA LEU A 199 -4.00 -3.73 4.16
C LEU A 199 -2.53 -4.01 3.84
N VAL A 200 -2.18 -5.28 3.58
CA VAL A 200 -0.80 -5.66 3.21
C VAL A 200 -0.41 -5.02 1.88
N ALA A 201 -1.27 -5.04 0.86
CA ALA A 201 -0.99 -4.45 -0.45
C ALA A 201 -0.64 -2.96 -0.33
N ARG A 202 -1.46 -2.19 0.40
CA ARG A 202 -1.25 -0.74 0.61
C ARG A 202 -0.02 -0.44 1.46
N ALA A 203 0.21 -1.19 2.53
CA ALA A 203 1.39 -1.00 3.38
C ALA A 203 2.70 -1.35 2.66
N ILE A 204 2.72 -2.41 1.85
CA ILE A 204 3.90 -2.78 1.05
C ILE A 204 4.13 -1.77 -0.07
N GLU A 205 3.08 -1.32 -0.78
CA GLU A 205 3.20 -0.27 -1.80
C GLU A 205 3.84 0.99 -1.21
N ARG A 206 3.38 1.43 -0.03
CA ARG A 206 3.97 2.56 0.70
C ARG A 206 5.46 2.36 0.95
N ALA A 207 5.85 1.18 1.45
CA ALA A 207 7.25 0.86 1.70
C ALA A 207 8.08 0.82 0.41
N VAL A 208 7.53 0.30 -0.69
CA VAL A 208 8.18 0.28 -2.01
C VAL A 208 8.41 1.69 -2.55
N ILE A 209 7.41 2.56 -2.50
CA ILE A 209 7.50 3.97 -2.93
C ILE A 209 8.64 4.70 -2.21
N GLN A 210 8.79 4.45 -0.90
CA GLN A 210 9.86 5.04 -0.12
C GLN A 210 11.22 4.38 -0.41
N ALA A 211 11.28 3.05 -0.48
CA ALA A 211 12.52 2.29 -0.70
C ALA A 211 13.12 2.50 -2.10
N SER A 212 12.28 2.78 -3.10
CA SER A 212 12.69 3.10 -4.47
C SER A 212 13.19 4.54 -4.61
N GLY A 213 13.02 5.38 -3.58
CA GLY A 213 13.38 6.79 -3.60
C GLY A 213 12.40 7.69 -4.37
N LEU A 214 11.20 7.20 -4.68
CA LEU A 214 10.17 8.03 -5.33
C LEU A 214 9.67 9.12 -4.36
N ASP A 215 9.34 8.73 -3.13
CA ASP A 215 9.18 9.64 -2.00
C ASP A 215 10.08 9.21 -0.83
N PRO A 216 11.35 9.67 -0.78
CA PRO A 216 12.26 9.28 0.28
C PRO A 216 11.86 9.85 1.65
N THR A 217 10.94 10.81 1.70
CA THR A 217 10.47 11.41 2.96
C THR A 217 9.39 10.58 3.65
N GLY A 218 8.69 9.72 2.90
CA GLY A 218 7.58 8.89 3.40
C GLY A 218 6.33 9.69 3.79
N VAL A 219 6.19 10.91 3.25
CA VAL A 219 5.13 11.87 3.61
C VAL A 219 3.94 11.78 2.66
N ALA A 220 4.10 11.27 1.44
CA ALA A 220 2.98 11.00 0.54
C ALA A 220 2.01 9.97 1.18
N VAL A 221 0.71 10.24 1.08
CA VAL A 221 -0.35 9.38 1.63
C VAL A 221 -1.08 8.67 0.49
N THR A 222 -0.44 7.68 -0.13
CA THR A 222 -0.97 6.98 -1.32
C THR A 222 -2.33 6.32 -1.04
N GLU A 223 -2.60 5.90 0.19
CA GLU A 223 -3.87 5.31 0.61
C GLU A 223 -5.03 6.31 0.49
N VAL A 224 -4.80 7.59 0.82
CA VAL A 224 -5.77 8.67 0.57
C VAL A 224 -5.99 8.83 -0.93
N GLY A 225 -4.92 8.71 -1.72
CA GLY A 225 -5.00 8.78 -3.18
C GLY A 225 -5.83 7.67 -3.81
N HIS A 226 -5.70 6.43 -3.33
CA HIS A 226 -6.53 5.31 -3.79
C HIS A 226 -8.02 5.54 -3.51
N GLY A 227 -8.33 6.19 -2.38
CA GLY A 227 -9.70 6.56 -2.02
C GLY A 227 -10.25 7.78 -2.75
N ALA A 228 -9.43 8.58 -3.45
CA ALA A 228 -9.84 9.87 -4.02
C ALA A 228 -10.94 9.76 -5.09
N GLY A 229 -11.00 8.65 -5.82
CA GLY A 229 -12.07 8.33 -6.78
C GLY A 229 -13.21 7.50 -6.20
N GLY A 230 -13.21 7.26 -4.88
CA GLY A 230 -14.09 6.32 -4.21
C GLY A 230 -13.65 4.86 -4.34
N VAL A 231 -14.13 4.00 -3.42
CA VAL A 231 -13.78 2.57 -3.35
C VAL A 231 -14.06 1.84 -4.67
N ALA A 232 -15.15 2.18 -5.37
CA ALA A 232 -15.51 1.57 -6.64
C ALA A 232 -14.46 1.80 -7.74
N ALA A 233 -13.81 2.97 -7.79
CA ALA A 233 -12.76 3.24 -8.77
C ALA A 233 -11.50 2.41 -8.49
N TYR A 234 -11.15 2.22 -7.22
CA TYR A 234 -10.04 1.37 -6.78
C TYR A 234 -10.29 -0.11 -7.10
N VAL A 235 -11.44 -0.65 -6.68
CA VAL A 235 -11.82 -2.05 -6.94
C VAL A 235 -11.99 -2.31 -8.45
N GLY A 236 -12.60 -1.38 -9.18
CA GLY A 236 -12.76 -1.50 -10.63
C GLY A 236 -11.42 -1.51 -11.39
N ALA A 237 -10.44 -0.72 -10.95
CA ALA A 237 -9.10 -0.75 -11.53
C ALA A 237 -8.36 -2.06 -11.20
N LEU A 238 -8.51 -2.62 -10.00
CA LEU A 238 -8.01 -3.95 -9.65
C LEU A 238 -8.69 -5.05 -10.47
N ALA A 239 -9.99 -4.96 -10.72
CA ALA A 239 -10.72 -5.90 -11.57
C ALA A 239 -10.21 -5.87 -13.01
N ALA A 240 -9.97 -4.67 -13.54
CA ALA A 240 -9.37 -4.52 -14.86
C ALA A 240 -7.96 -5.13 -14.92
N TYR A 241 -7.13 -4.92 -13.90
CA TYR A 241 -5.82 -5.59 -13.79
C TYR A 241 -5.97 -7.12 -13.78
N GLY A 242 -6.90 -7.64 -13.00
CA GLY A 242 -7.18 -9.07 -12.88
C GLY A 242 -7.57 -9.76 -14.20
N SER A 243 -8.03 -9.00 -15.20
CA SER A 243 -8.28 -9.54 -16.55
C SER A 243 -7.00 -9.98 -17.29
N GLY A 244 -5.83 -9.52 -16.86
CA GLY A 244 -4.54 -9.78 -17.51
C GLY A 244 -4.34 -9.08 -18.86
N SER A 245 -5.29 -8.25 -19.31
CA SER A 245 -5.17 -7.51 -20.57
C SER A 245 -4.16 -6.35 -20.46
N PRO A 246 -3.42 -6.00 -21.53
CA PRO A 246 -2.55 -4.82 -21.53
C PRO A 246 -3.26 -3.52 -21.16
N GLN A 247 -4.53 -3.37 -21.57
CA GLN A 247 -5.36 -2.22 -21.24
C GLN A 247 -5.71 -2.19 -19.75
N GLY A 248 -6.02 -3.34 -19.15
CA GLY A 248 -6.29 -3.46 -17.72
C GLY A 248 -5.06 -3.14 -16.88
N VAL A 249 -3.89 -3.65 -17.28
CA VAL A 249 -2.61 -3.33 -16.62
C VAL A 249 -2.29 -1.85 -16.73
N ALA A 250 -2.43 -1.25 -17.92
CA ALA A 250 -2.22 0.19 -18.11
C ALA A 250 -3.22 1.03 -17.28
N LEU A 251 -4.48 0.62 -17.19
CA LEU A 251 -5.49 1.30 -16.38
C LEU A 251 -5.12 1.30 -14.91
N TRP A 252 -4.68 0.16 -14.38
CA TRP A 252 -4.23 0.04 -12.99
C TRP A 252 -2.99 0.89 -12.69
N ILE A 253 -1.96 0.84 -13.55
CA ILE A 253 -0.76 1.66 -13.34
C ILE A 253 -1.12 3.15 -13.35
N LYS A 254 -2.01 3.59 -14.25
CA LYS A 254 -2.50 4.97 -14.28
C LYS A 254 -3.33 5.33 -13.03
N HIS A 255 -4.09 4.39 -12.48
CA HIS A 255 -4.79 4.57 -11.21
C HIS A 255 -3.78 4.80 -10.06
N CYS A 256 -2.78 3.94 -9.91
CA CYS A 256 -1.72 4.10 -8.89
C CYS A 256 -0.96 5.42 -9.06
N ALA A 257 -0.60 5.80 -10.29
CA ALA A 257 0.06 7.07 -10.55
C ALA A 257 -0.78 8.27 -10.08
N LYS A 258 -2.09 8.27 -10.37
CA LYS A 258 -3.02 9.30 -9.87
C LYS A 258 -3.16 9.27 -8.35
N ALA A 259 -3.18 8.08 -7.74
CA ALA A 259 -3.20 7.92 -6.29
C ALA A 259 -1.93 8.50 -5.65
N ILE A 260 -0.75 8.30 -6.26
CA ILE A 260 0.50 8.89 -5.79
C ILE A 260 0.48 10.42 -5.91
N VAL A 261 -0.03 10.98 -7.02
CA VAL A 261 -0.21 12.44 -7.16
C VAL A 261 -1.11 13.01 -6.06
N ALA A 262 -2.28 12.41 -5.85
CA ALA A 262 -3.20 12.83 -4.79
C ALA A 262 -2.61 12.63 -3.38
N GLY A 263 -1.87 11.55 -3.16
CA GLY A 263 -1.15 11.28 -1.93
C GLY A 263 -0.03 12.28 -1.66
N ALA A 264 0.67 12.75 -2.70
CA ALA A 264 1.68 13.79 -2.57
C ALA A 264 1.05 15.16 -2.22
N GLN A 265 -0.12 15.48 -2.80
CA GLN A 265 -0.89 16.67 -2.43
C GLN A 265 -1.37 16.61 -0.98
N GLU A 266 -1.81 15.44 -0.51
CA GLU A 266 -2.12 15.21 0.91
C GLU A 266 -0.88 15.41 1.80
N GLY A 267 0.27 14.89 1.37
CA GLY A 267 1.56 15.12 2.03
C GLY A 267 1.91 16.62 2.12
N GLY A 268 1.59 17.40 1.08
CA GLY A 268 1.75 18.85 1.08
C GLY A 268 0.90 19.52 2.17
N ARG A 269 -0.38 19.12 2.29
CA ARG A 269 -1.28 19.61 3.35
C ARG A 269 -0.79 19.26 4.75
N ILE A 270 -0.21 18.07 4.93
CA ILE A 270 0.45 17.69 6.19
C ILE A 270 1.65 18.59 6.46
N ALA A 271 2.49 18.80 5.44
CA ALA A 271 3.69 19.61 5.55
C ALA A 271 3.36 21.07 5.91
N ASP A 272 2.31 21.64 5.33
CA ASP A 272 1.78 22.96 5.68
C ASP A 272 1.29 23.02 7.13
N ALA A 273 0.49 22.04 7.57
CA ALA A 273 -0.01 21.99 8.94
C ALA A 273 1.14 21.94 9.96
N VAL A 274 2.12 21.06 9.72
CA VAL A 274 3.28 20.89 10.61
C VAL A 274 4.17 22.12 10.63
N LEU A 275 4.28 22.87 9.53
CA LEU A 275 5.05 24.11 9.44
C LEU A 275 4.52 25.18 10.40
N VAL A 276 3.19 25.30 10.49
CA VAL A 276 2.51 26.25 11.39
C VAL A 276 2.24 25.67 12.78
N GLY A 277 2.85 24.53 13.12
CA GLY A 277 2.75 23.91 14.44
C GLY A 277 1.43 23.21 14.74
N ARG A 278 0.66 22.84 13.71
CA ARG A 278 -0.60 22.10 13.85
C ARG A 278 -0.40 20.64 13.44
N LEU A 279 -0.89 19.71 14.26
CA LEU A 279 -1.15 18.33 13.86
C LEU A 279 -2.66 18.24 13.69
N THR A 280 -3.14 18.36 12.44
CA THR A 280 -4.58 18.29 12.12
C THR A 280 -5.03 16.87 11.95
#